data_AF-A0A967AI97-F1
#
_entry.id   AF-A0A967AI97-F1
#
_cell.length_a   1.000
_cell.length_b   1.000
_cell.length_c   1.000
_cell.angle_alpha   90.00
_cell.angle_beta   90.00
_cell.angle_gamma   90.00
#
_symmetry.space_group_name_H-M   'P 1'
#
loop_
_entity.id
_entity.type
_entity.pdbx_description
1 polymer ?
#
loop_
_entity_poly.entity_id
_entity_poly.type
_entity_poly.pdbx_seq_one_letter_code
_entity_poly.pdbx_strand_id
1 'polypeptide(L)'
;MVSGKSSTTSLVKAPPGFALRLVQGKKCGTPSNLFDEFAQALAFPDYFGHNWDALEECLADFEWLPAKGYILLITDAHAVLPDDEDEYETLLEVLSDAGEAWSKGQTADGRRAPFHAVFVVAEQDKSKRKRWELEEVSFEEQKTSRTRPARKRSSKPSRK
;
A
#
# COMPACT_ATOMS: atom_id res chain seq x y z
N MET A 1 3.55 2.75 -9.53
CA MET A 1 3.06 4.14 -9.53
C MET A 1 1.69 4.22 -10.21
N VAL A 2 0.75 5.01 -9.66
CA VAL A 2 -0.61 5.23 -10.22
C VAL A 2 -0.78 6.70 -10.60
N SER A 3 -1.44 6.97 -11.72
CA SER A 3 -1.74 8.34 -12.16
C SER A 3 -3.17 8.50 -12.68
N GLY A 4 -3.75 9.67 -12.42
CA GLY A 4 -5.13 10.01 -12.76
C GLY A 4 -5.39 11.51 -12.57
N LYS A 5 -6.41 12.03 -13.25
CA LYS A 5 -6.80 13.44 -13.18
C LYS A 5 -7.97 13.64 -12.20
N SER A 6 -7.79 14.54 -11.24
CA SER A 6 -8.77 15.05 -10.25
C SER A 6 -8.96 14.25 -8.94
N SER A 7 -8.94 15.00 -7.83
CA SER A 7 -9.30 14.67 -6.43
C SER A 7 -8.91 13.29 -5.86
N THR A 8 -7.74 13.26 -5.23
CA THR A 8 -6.87 12.11 -4.89
C THR A 8 -7.42 11.07 -3.88
N THR A 9 -8.60 11.24 -3.29
CA THR A 9 -9.11 10.32 -2.24
C THR A 9 -10.09 9.27 -2.75
N SER A 10 -10.61 9.39 -3.98
CA SER A 10 -11.72 8.55 -4.46
C SER A 10 -11.31 7.29 -5.25
N LEU A 11 -10.02 7.12 -5.59
CA LEU A 11 -9.60 6.11 -6.57
C LEU A 11 -9.39 4.69 -6.03
N VAL A 12 -9.00 4.49 -4.77
CA VAL A 12 -8.66 3.16 -4.24
C VAL A 12 -9.70 2.67 -3.24
N LYS A 13 -10.51 1.71 -3.68
CA LYS A 13 -11.43 0.97 -2.82
C LYS A 13 -10.75 -0.30 -2.30
N ALA A 14 -10.31 -0.28 -1.04
CA ALA A 14 -9.71 -1.45 -0.42
C ALA A 14 -10.67 -2.65 -0.36
N PRO A 15 -10.18 -3.90 -0.52
CA PRO A 15 -11.02 -5.09 -0.38
C PRO A 15 -11.57 -5.25 1.05
N PRO A 16 -12.70 -5.95 1.25
CA PRO A 16 -13.31 -6.12 2.58
C PRO A 16 -12.36 -6.74 3.61
N GLY A 17 -12.05 -5.99 4.67
CA GLY A 17 -11.16 -6.39 5.75
C GLY A 17 -9.69 -6.03 5.56
N PHE A 18 -9.33 -5.30 4.51
CA PHE A 18 -8.01 -4.66 4.40
C PHE A 18 -7.97 -3.34 5.18
N ALA A 19 -6.82 -3.03 5.78
CA ALA A 19 -6.54 -1.70 6.27
C ALA A 19 -6.02 -0.82 5.12
N LEU A 20 -6.67 0.31 4.89
CA LEU A 20 -6.23 1.36 3.97
C LEU A 20 -5.66 2.52 4.78
N ARG A 21 -4.37 2.81 4.63
CA ARG A 21 -3.69 3.90 5.32
C ARG A 21 -3.14 4.91 4.31
N LEU A 22 -3.15 6.17 4.68
CA LEU A 22 -2.78 7.30 3.82
C LEU A 22 -1.57 8.00 4.43
N VAL A 23 -0.50 8.11 3.64
CA VAL A 23 0.70 8.89 3.92
C VAL A 23 0.71 10.10 2.98
N GLN A 24 0.87 11.29 3.53
CA GLN A 24 0.96 12.53 2.75
C GLN A 24 2.41 12.84 2.42
N GLY A 25 2.83 12.51 1.20
CA GLY A 25 4.20 12.72 0.73
C GLY A 25 4.71 14.16 0.87
N LYS A 26 3.81 15.16 0.79
CA LYS A 26 4.10 16.58 1.06
C LYS A 26 4.59 16.87 2.50
N LYS A 27 4.33 15.98 3.46
CA LYS A 27 4.91 16.06 4.82
C LYS A 27 6.27 15.35 4.88
N CYS A 28 6.45 14.26 4.15
CA CYS A 28 7.64 13.40 4.14
C CYS A 28 8.87 14.02 3.42
N GLY A 29 9.06 15.34 3.50
CA GLY A 29 10.15 16.06 2.80
C GLY A 29 11.54 15.84 3.42
N THR A 30 11.63 15.27 4.62
CA THR A 30 12.87 14.88 5.31
C THR A 30 12.64 13.54 6.02
N PRO A 31 13.70 12.78 6.38
CA PRO A 31 13.55 11.49 7.07
C PRO A 31 12.76 11.63 8.38
N SER A 32 13.08 12.64 9.22
CA SER A 32 12.32 12.93 10.45
C SER A 32 10.82 13.10 10.20
N ASN A 33 10.43 13.95 9.24
CA ASN A 33 9.02 14.19 8.96
C ASN A 33 8.34 12.98 8.27
N LEU A 34 9.11 12.15 7.57
CA LEU A 34 8.64 10.88 7.01
C LEU A 34 8.29 9.92 8.15
N PHE A 35 9.19 9.71 9.10
CA PHE A 35 8.97 8.86 10.26
C PHE A 35 7.73 9.32 11.05
N ASP A 36 7.56 10.62 11.26
CA ASP A 36 6.39 11.19 11.94
C ASP A 36 5.07 10.94 11.19
N GLU A 37 5.03 11.12 9.87
CA GLU A 37 3.82 10.86 9.07
C GLU A 37 3.52 9.36 8.96
N PHE A 38 4.53 8.50 8.89
CA PHE A 38 4.35 7.03 8.93
C PHE A 38 3.78 6.58 10.27
N ALA A 39 4.35 7.04 11.38
CA ALA A 39 3.87 6.76 12.73
C ALA A 39 2.41 7.24 12.90
N GLN A 40 2.08 8.45 12.44
CA GLN A 40 0.70 8.96 12.45
C GLN A 40 -0.25 8.14 11.56
N ALA A 41 0.15 7.79 10.34
CA ALA A 41 -0.69 7.10 9.37
C ALA A 41 -1.00 5.65 9.76
N LEU A 42 0.01 4.94 10.27
CA LEU A 42 -0.07 3.53 10.69
C LEU A 42 -0.46 3.37 12.16
N ALA A 43 -0.53 4.46 12.92
CA ALA A 43 -0.75 4.50 14.36
C ALA A 43 0.28 3.65 15.13
N PHE A 44 1.57 3.91 14.87
CA PHE A 44 2.67 3.23 15.56
C PHE A 44 2.64 3.48 17.08
N PRO A 45 3.21 2.58 17.90
CA PRO A 45 3.30 2.74 19.35
C PRO A 45 4.17 3.94 19.77
N ASP A 46 3.90 4.47 20.97
CA ASP A 46 4.63 5.62 21.56
C ASP A 46 6.14 5.38 21.78
N TYR A 47 6.63 4.14 21.64
CA TYR A 47 8.04 3.77 21.75
C TYR A 47 8.80 3.78 20.40
N PHE A 48 8.13 4.17 19.31
CA PHE A 48 8.74 4.24 17.98
C PHE A 48 10.03 5.08 17.96
N GLY A 49 11.10 4.56 17.34
CA GLY A 49 12.44 5.12 17.44
C GLY A 49 12.78 6.29 16.49
N HIS A 50 11.85 6.69 15.61
CA HIS A 50 12.05 7.74 14.59
C HIS A 50 13.35 7.59 13.77
N ASN A 51 13.62 6.38 13.29
CA ASN A 51 14.75 6.03 12.43
C ASN A 51 14.37 4.86 11.49
N TRP A 52 15.25 4.49 10.56
CA TRP A 52 15.01 3.44 9.57
C TRP A 52 14.81 2.05 10.19
N ASP A 53 15.69 1.61 11.09
CA ASP A 53 15.58 0.32 11.78
C ASP A 53 14.21 0.19 12.50
N ALA A 54 13.82 1.23 13.23
CA ALA A 54 12.54 1.27 13.93
C ALA A 54 11.32 1.31 12.97
N LEU A 55 11.48 1.87 11.77
CA LEU A 55 10.45 1.86 10.74
C LEU A 55 10.29 0.45 10.13
N GLU A 56 11.40 -0.24 9.86
CA GLU A 56 11.38 -1.64 9.41
C GLU A 56 10.71 -2.54 10.45
N GLU A 57 11.14 -2.45 11.72
CA GLU A 57 10.54 -3.20 12.84
C GLU A 57 9.02 -2.95 12.93
N CYS A 58 8.57 -1.69 12.89
CA CYS A 58 7.14 -1.34 12.98
C CYS A 58 6.34 -1.63 11.70
N LEU A 59 6.99 -1.92 10.56
CA LEU A 59 6.31 -2.41 9.35
C LEU A 59 6.24 -3.94 9.33
N ALA A 60 7.15 -4.64 10.01
CA ALA A 60 7.17 -6.09 10.19
C ALA A 60 6.25 -6.58 11.34
N ASP A 61 5.73 -5.67 12.17
CA ASP A 61 4.75 -5.96 13.21
C ASP A 61 3.57 -4.98 13.16
N PHE A 62 2.35 -5.51 13.01
CA PHE A 62 1.10 -4.74 13.07
C PHE A 62 0.11 -5.35 14.07
N GLU A 63 0.58 -5.87 15.22
CA GLU A 63 -0.29 -6.43 16.28
C GLU A 63 -1.40 -5.44 16.69
N TRP A 64 -1.08 -4.14 16.81
CA TRP A 64 -2.04 -3.07 17.12
C TRP A 64 -3.00 -2.71 15.97
N LEU A 65 -2.74 -3.19 14.75
CA LEU A 65 -3.53 -2.90 13.54
C LEU A 65 -3.95 -4.20 12.83
N PRO A 66 -4.81 -5.04 13.43
CA PRO A 66 -5.21 -6.31 12.83
C PRO A 66 -6.10 -6.12 11.58
N ALA A 67 -5.61 -6.59 10.43
CA ALA A 67 -6.34 -6.57 9.16
C ALA A 67 -6.00 -7.78 8.28
N LYS A 68 -6.86 -8.14 7.32
CA LYS A 68 -6.61 -9.25 6.37
C LYS A 68 -5.49 -8.97 5.36
N GLY A 69 -5.08 -7.72 5.25
CA GLY A 69 -4.04 -7.19 4.38
C GLY A 69 -3.97 -5.68 4.50
N TYR A 70 -2.92 -5.09 3.96
CA TYR A 70 -2.56 -3.69 4.16
C TYR A 70 -2.32 -3.00 2.82
N ILE A 71 -2.88 -1.81 2.66
CA ILE A 71 -2.59 -0.93 1.52
C ILE A 71 -2.18 0.42 2.07
N LEU A 72 -0.94 0.82 1.79
CA LEU A 72 -0.39 2.12 2.14
C LEU A 72 -0.39 3.01 0.89
N LEU A 73 -1.27 4.01 0.85
CA LEU A 73 -1.30 5.00 -0.21
C LEU A 73 -0.39 6.17 0.13
N ILE A 74 0.70 6.31 -0.61
CA ILE A 74 1.63 7.44 -0.50
C ILE A 74 1.19 8.48 -1.53
N THR A 75 0.42 9.45 -1.06
CA THR A 75 -0.14 10.54 -1.88
C THR A 75 0.89 11.64 -2.11
N ASP A 76 0.81 12.35 -3.25
CA ASP A 76 1.82 13.35 -3.64
C ASP A 76 3.25 12.79 -3.57
N ALA A 77 3.45 11.54 -4.01
CA ALA A 77 4.69 10.79 -3.84
C ALA A 77 5.95 11.46 -4.43
N HIS A 78 5.78 12.44 -5.32
CA HIS A 78 6.86 13.27 -5.86
C HIS A 78 7.46 14.26 -4.86
N ALA A 79 6.84 14.43 -3.68
CA ALA A 79 7.26 15.34 -2.61
C ALA A 79 7.83 14.61 -1.39
N VAL A 80 7.81 13.26 -1.39
CA VAL A 80 8.58 12.45 -0.44
C VAL A 80 10.06 12.64 -0.76
N LEU A 81 10.89 12.98 0.23
CA LEU A 81 12.37 13.07 0.13
C LEU A 81 12.88 13.65 -1.20
N PRO A 82 12.45 14.86 -1.60
CA PRO A 82 12.63 15.34 -2.98
C PRO A 82 14.08 15.73 -3.31
N ASP A 83 14.89 16.01 -2.28
CA ASP A 83 16.27 16.47 -2.38
C ASP A 83 17.30 15.40 -1.95
N ASP A 84 16.84 14.20 -1.59
CA ASP A 84 17.66 13.08 -1.10
C ASP A 84 17.21 11.78 -1.78
N GLU A 85 18.00 11.27 -2.72
CA GLU A 85 17.67 10.04 -3.45
C GLU A 85 18.12 8.79 -2.69
N ASP A 86 19.20 8.84 -1.90
CA ASP A 86 19.71 7.69 -1.14
C ASP A 86 18.72 7.31 -0.01
N GLU A 87 18.19 8.31 0.71
CA GLU A 87 17.11 8.11 1.69
C GLU A 87 15.78 7.66 1.01
N TYR A 88 15.56 8.03 -0.26
CA TYR A 88 14.37 7.59 -1.01
C TYR A 88 14.51 6.15 -1.53
N GLU A 89 15.70 5.72 -1.96
CA GLU A 89 16.01 4.32 -2.28
C GLU A 89 15.84 3.46 -1.01
N THR A 90 16.36 3.91 0.13
CA THR A 90 16.17 3.26 1.45
C THR A 90 14.69 3.06 1.79
N LEU A 91 13.83 4.06 1.52
CA LEU A 91 12.38 3.92 1.69
C LEU A 91 11.77 2.83 0.82
N LEU A 92 12.21 2.70 -0.43
CA LEU A 92 11.71 1.70 -1.37
C LEU A 92 12.13 0.29 -0.93
N GLU A 93 13.36 0.12 -0.47
CA GLU A 93 13.86 -1.15 0.09
C GLU A 93 13.05 -1.56 1.32
N VAL A 94 12.92 -0.69 2.33
CA VAL A 94 12.14 -0.97 3.56
C VAL A 94 10.66 -1.32 3.26
N LEU A 95 10.03 -0.64 2.30
CA LEU A 95 8.66 -0.95 1.88
C LEU A 95 8.53 -2.25 1.07
N SER A 96 9.57 -2.61 0.29
CA SER A 96 9.67 -3.86 -0.44
C SER A 96 9.83 -5.04 0.51
N ASP A 97 10.75 -4.93 1.47
CA ASP A 97 11.07 -5.97 2.43
C ASP A 97 9.92 -6.24 3.40
N ALA A 98 9.20 -5.19 3.83
CA ALA A 98 7.92 -5.36 4.52
C ALA A 98 6.91 -6.16 3.66
N GLY A 99 6.79 -5.83 2.36
CA GLY A 99 5.95 -6.56 1.41
C GLY A 99 6.32 -8.04 1.29
N GLU A 100 7.62 -8.34 1.24
CA GLU A 100 8.15 -9.70 1.19
C GLU A 100 7.88 -10.46 2.50
N ALA A 101 8.16 -9.85 3.66
CA ALA A 101 7.98 -10.44 4.98
C ALA A 101 6.51 -10.82 5.22
N TRP A 102 5.57 -9.91 4.94
CA TRP A 102 4.12 -10.16 5.01
C TRP A 102 3.65 -11.27 4.05
N SER A 103 4.22 -11.35 2.85
CA SER A 103 3.90 -12.39 1.86
C SER A 103 4.41 -13.78 2.26
N LYS A 104 5.58 -13.84 2.91
CA LYS A 104 6.23 -15.07 3.37
C LYS A 104 5.76 -15.53 4.75
N GLY A 105 5.21 -14.62 5.57
CA GLY A 105 4.82 -14.87 6.96
C GLY A 105 6.01 -14.83 7.90
N GLN A 106 6.93 -13.88 7.67
CA GLN A 106 8.14 -13.63 8.46
C GLN A 106 7.97 -12.44 9.42
N THR A 107 6.75 -11.89 9.51
CA THR A 107 6.30 -10.87 10.45
C THR A 107 6.10 -11.44 11.86
N ALA A 108 6.00 -10.57 12.86
CA ALA A 108 5.83 -10.96 14.27
C ALA A 108 4.60 -11.86 14.52
N ASP A 109 3.52 -11.67 13.76
CA ASP A 109 2.30 -12.47 13.82
C ASP A 109 2.35 -13.79 13.03
N GLY A 110 3.43 -14.05 12.30
CA GLY A 110 3.74 -15.31 11.60
C GLY A 110 2.75 -15.69 10.48
N ARG A 111 1.79 -14.84 10.12
CA ARG A 111 0.78 -15.15 9.09
C ARG A 111 1.17 -14.53 7.75
N ARG A 112 0.68 -15.15 6.67
CA ARG A 112 0.77 -14.56 5.34
C ARG A 112 -0.37 -13.57 5.11
N ALA A 113 -0.03 -12.35 4.72
CA ALA A 113 -0.99 -11.31 4.36
C ALA A 113 -0.48 -10.50 3.16
N PRO A 114 -1.35 -9.94 2.31
CA PRO A 114 -0.92 -8.97 1.30
C PRO A 114 -0.57 -7.64 1.98
N PHE A 115 0.62 -7.11 1.69
CA PHE A 115 1.04 -5.75 2.01
C PHE A 115 1.41 -5.04 0.70
N HIS A 116 0.87 -3.83 0.48
CA HIS A 116 1.08 -3.08 -0.76
C HIS A 116 1.33 -1.59 -0.48
N ALA A 117 2.52 -1.10 -0.81
CA ALA A 117 2.80 0.33 -0.91
C ALA A 117 2.44 0.85 -2.31
N VAL A 118 1.63 1.89 -2.39
CA VAL A 118 1.12 2.46 -3.64
C VAL A 118 1.46 3.95 -3.72
N PHE A 119 2.46 4.26 -4.54
CA PHE A 119 2.89 5.63 -4.82
C PHE A 119 1.95 6.28 -5.84
N VAL A 120 1.27 7.35 -5.42
CA VAL A 120 0.28 8.10 -6.21
C VAL A 120 0.87 9.43 -6.64
N VAL A 121 0.97 9.64 -7.95
CA VAL A 121 1.59 10.81 -8.57
C VAL A 121 0.67 11.35 -9.64
N ALA A 122 0.34 12.64 -9.56
CA ALA A 122 -0.44 13.30 -10.60
C ALA A 122 0.40 13.42 -11.89
N GLU A 123 -0.23 13.29 -13.06
CA GLU A 123 0.48 13.21 -14.36
C GLU A 123 1.51 14.34 -14.57
N GLN A 124 1.18 15.58 -14.17
CA GLN A 124 2.08 16.73 -14.32
C GLN A 124 3.34 16.67 -13.43
N ASP A 125 3.33 15.82 -12.41
CA ASP A 125 4.41 15.70 -11.42
C ASP A 125 5.30 14.46 -11.65
N LYS A 126 4.94 13.57 -12.59
CA LYS A 126 5.73 12.37 -12.92
C LYS A 126 7.17 12.69 -13.30
N SER A 127 7.41 13.79 -14.02
CA SER A 127 8.75 14.17 -14.49
C SER A 127 9.64 14.80 -13.39
N LYS A 128 9.15 14.94 -12.15
CA LYS A 128 9.94 15.52 -11.05
C LYS A 128 11.00 14.57 -10.51
N ARG A 129 10.73 13.26 -10.46
CA ARG A 129 11.77 12.24 -10.28
C ARG A 129 12.23 11.74 -11.64
N LYS A 130 13.55 11.65 -11.83
CA LYS A 130 14.17 11.15 -13.07
C LYS A 130 14.05 9.64 -13.21
N ARG A 131 13.86 8.95 -12.09
CA ARG A 131 13.93 7.50 -11.95
C ARG A 131 12.99 7.14 -10.80
N TRP A 132 11.91 6.43 -11.11
CA TRP A 132 10.93 6.04 -10.09
C TRP A 132 11.18 4.63 -9.53
N GLU A 133 11.97 3.82 -10.25
CA GLU A 133 12.33 2.41 -9.95
C GLU A 133 11.13 1.48 -9.64
N LEU A 134 9.91 1.95 -9.92
CA LEU A 134 8.63 1.30 -9.64
C LEU A 134 7.88 1.00 -10.93
N GLU A 135 7.23 -0.15 -11.00
CA GLU A 135 6.32 -0.48 -12.10
C GLU A 135 5.14 0.51 -12.17
N GLU A 136 4.83 1.02 -13.37
CA GLU A 136 3.60 1.80 -13.59
C GLU A 136 2.40 0.84 -13.66
N VAL A 137 1.36 1.14 -12.87
CA VAL A 137 0.11 0.37 -12.86
C VAL A 137 -1.00 1.26 -13.40
N SER A 138 -1.36 1.05 -14.66
CA SER A 138 -2.50 1.69 -15.29
C SER A 138 -3.80 1.04 -14.80
N PHE A 139 -4.60 1.80 -14.05
CA PHE A 139 -5.93 1.39 -13.64
C PHE A 139 -6.93 1.59 -14.78
N GLU A 140 -7.10 0.58 -15.64
CA GLU A 140 -8.35 0.44 -16.37
C GLU A 140 -9.47 0.09 -15.39
N GLU A 141 -10.63 0.75 -15.49
CA GLU A 141 -11.77 0.49 -14.61
C GLU A 141 -12.16 -0.98 -14.67
N GLN A 142 -12.09 -1.67 -13.51
CA GLN A 142 -12.56 -3.05 -13.37
C GLN A 142 -14.07 -3.12 -13.57
N LYS A 143 -14.50 -3.25 -14.84
CA LYS A 143 -15.89 -3.53 -15.21
C LYS A 143 -16.31 -4.83 -14.53
N THR A 144 -17.22 -4.70 -13.56
CA THR A 144 -17.71 -5.81 -12.77
C THR A 144 -18.38 -6.86 -13.67
N SER A 145 -17.69 -7.96 -13.95
CA SER A 145 -18.26 -9.14 -14.59
C SER A 145 -19.18 -9.85 -13.58
N ARG A 146 -20.41 -9.35 -13.46
CA ARG A 146 -21.49 -10.01 -12.69
C ARG A 146 -21.87 -11.31 -13.38
N THR A 147 -21.10 -12.37 -13.16
CA THR A 147 -21.44 -13.73 -13.59
C THR A 147 -22.76 -14.13 -12.93
N ARG A 148 -23.84 -14.17 -13.72
CA ARG A 148 -25.18 -14.56 -13.25
C ARG A 148 -25.11 -15.99 -12.71
N PRO A 149 -25.72 -16.30 -11.54
CA PRO A 149 -25.82 -17.68 -11.09
C PRO A 149 -26.70 -18.46 -12.06
N ALA A 150 -26.17 -19.55 -12.62
CA ALA A 150 -26.91 -20.46 -13.47
C ALA A 150 -28.02 -21.14 -12.65
N ARG A 151 -29.27 -20.91 -13.05
CA ARG A 151 -30.48 -21.35 -12.34
C ARG A 151 -30.62 -22.88 -12.41
N LYS A 152 -30.65 -23.56 -11.25
CA LYS A 152 -30.93 -25.00 -11.14
C LYS A 152 -32.19 -25.36 -11.95
N ARG A 153 -32.11 -26.43 -12.75
CA ARG A 153 -33.28 -27.21 -13.20
C ARG A 153 -33.06 -28.68 -12.86
N SER A 154 -33.99 -29.20 -12.07
CA SER A 154 -34.08 -30.58 -11.60
C SER A 154 -34.89 -31.44 -12.57
N SER A 155 -34.43 -32.64 -12.90
CA SER A 155 -35.29 -33.73 -13.40
C SER A 155 -34.67 -35.11 -13.22
N LYS A 156 -35.26 -35.90 -12.34
CA LYS A 156 -35.27 -37.38 -12.25
C LYS A 156 -36.78 -37.77 -12.32
N PRO A 157 -37.25 -38.97 -12.74
CA PRO A 157 -36.57 -40.23 -13.06
C PRO A 157 -36.68 -40.55 -14.59
N SER A 158 -36.66 -41.77 -15.16
CA SER A 158 -36.83 -43.14 -14.62
C SER A 158 -36.23 -44.25 -15.50
N ARG A 159 -36.51 -45.51 -15.11
CA ARG A 159 -36.14 -46.79 -15.76
C ARG A 159 -36.59 -46.93 -17.22
N LYS A 160 -35.81 -47.69 -18.00
CA LYS A 160 -36.25 -49.01 -18.47
C LYS A 160 -35.09 -50.00 -18.46
#